data_AF-A0A560PAR7-F1
#
_entry.id   AF-A0A560PAR7-F1
#
_cell.length_a   1.000
_cell.length_b   1.000
_cell.length_c   1.000
_cell.angle_alpha   90.00
_cell.angle_beta   90.00
_cell.angle_gamma   90.00
#
_symmetry.space_group_name_H-M   'P 1'
#
loop_
_entity.id
_entity.type
_entity.pdbx_description
1 polymer ?
#
loop_
_entity_poly.entity_id
_entity_poly.type
_entity_poly.pdbx_seq_one_letter_code
_entity_poly.pdbx_strand_id
1 'polypeptide(L)'
;MAINFSSGELNEYLADLAGYKVGLALTLEELYDHLNGVEGYADIARQSEQNGIRLHSTEVESITYRLMHRVGYTEQEYDGDDTGAWRYHKYRKSGQLELYQRVCTLWIEMMPSMMEAAQKCAGGIDPSPYLERCAKAFGHTGLDMAVEQIKVLDMALRMSIISTSQGEVWGDRVTLAQLFQGAQHIAKEGAFIDQRFIDYLSVNKDRIPEMHWRRFEELTAEFFQREGFKVELGPGANDDGVDVRVWKSDSGPGATPLCLIQCKRQKAKVEKVVIKGLLADVQWEQAEYGVIVTSSTLSPGAKTTIEARGYPIRAVERDAVSRWFEQLRTPGTGIIRI
;
A
#
# COMPACT_ATOMS: atom_id res chain seq x y z
N MET A 1 27.15 -10.51 -12.64
CA MET A 1 28.34 -9.77 -12.13
C MET A 1 28.45 -10.05 -10.64
N ALA A 2 29.63 -10.16 -10.03
CA ALA A 2 29.73 -10.37 -8.58
C ALA A 2 29.82 -9.02 -7.84
N ILE A 3 29.09 -8.89 -6.74
CA ILE A 3 29.07 -7.74 -5.84
C ILE A 3 29.67 -8.21 -4.51
N ASN A 4 30.58 -7.43 -3.95
CA ASN A 4 31.20 -7.73 -2.65
C ASN A 4 30.67 -6.72 -1.63
N PHE A 5 30.29 -7.21 -0.47
CA PHE A 5 29.91 -6.41 0.69
C PHE A 5 30.89 -6.73 1.83
N SER A 6 31.42 -5.70 2.48
CA SER A 6 32.11 -5.86 3.75
C SER A 6 31.11 -6.29 4.84
N SER A 7 31.64 -6.62 6.03
CA SER A 7 30.80 -6.96 7.19
C SER A 7 29.75 -5.86 7.43
N GLY A 8 28.48 -6.23 7.45
CA GLY A 8 27.33 -5.33 7.68
C GLY A 8 26.87 -4.48 6.49
N GLU A 9 27.70 -4.28 5.46
CA GLU A 9 27.37 -3.39 4.33
C GLU A 9 26.14 -3.86 3.53
N LEU A 10 25.89 -5.18 3.47
CA LEU A 10 24.71 -5.71 2.80
C LEU A 10 23.41 -5.25 3.48
N ASN A 11 23.37 -5.27 4.82
CA ASN A 11 22.19 -4.89 5.57
C ASN A 11 21.99 -3.37 5.59
N GLU A 12 23.07 -2.59 5.65
CA GLU A 12 23.03 -1.14 5.44
C GLU A 12 22.46 -0.80 4.07
N TYR A 13 22.96 -1.43 3.01
CA TYR A 13 22.46 -1.25 1.64
C TYR A 13 20.96 -1.55 1.53
N LEU A 14 20.50 -2.67 2.09
CA LEU A 14 19.09 -3.07 2.06
C LEU A 14 18.19 -2.13 2.89
N ALA A 15 18.65 -1.71 4.07
CA ALA A 15 17.92 -0.77 4.93
C ALA A 15 17.83 0.62 4.30
N ASP A 16 18.91 1.10 3.67
CA ASP A 16 18.90 2.36 2.94
C ASP A 16 17.99 2.30 1.72
N LEU A 17 17.95 1.17 1.01
CA LEU A 17 17.04 0.98 -0.10
C LEU A 17 15.57 1.07 0.35
N ALA A 18 15.21 0.42 1.46
CA ALA A 18 13.88 0.54 2.05
C ALA A 18 13.57 1.98 2.50
N GLY A 19 14.53 2.65 3.14
CA GLY A 19 14.38 4.04 3.54
C GLY A 19 14.18 4.99 2.36
N TYR A 20 14.90 4.75 1.27
CA TYR A 20 14.91 5.61 0.09
C TYR A 20 13.70 5.41 -0.83
N LYS A 21 13.32 4.15 -1.07
CA LYS A 21 12.20 3.80 -1.97
C LYS A 21 10.84 3.84 -1.28
N VAL A 22 10.81 3.50 0.00
CA VAL A 22 9.57 3.26 0.75
C VAL A 22 9.42 4.25 1.90
N GLY A 23 10.49 4.96 2.28
CA GLY A 23 10.44 5.88 3.42
C GLY A 23 10.37 5.16 4.76
N LEU A 24 10.65 3.85 4.81
CA LEU A 24 10.61 3.05 6.04
C LEU A 24 12.02 2.77 6.56
N ALA A 25 12.25 3.11 7.82
CA ALA A 25 13.43 2.68 8.57
C ALA A 25 13.11 1.39 9.32
N LEU A 26 13.98 0.40 9.15
CA LEU A 26 13.87 -0.94 9.72
C LEU A 26 15.01 -1.16 10.72
N THR A 27 14.71 -1.90 11.79
CA THR A 27 15.73 -2.56 12.60
C THR A 27 16.27 -3.79 11.87
N LEU A 28 17.43 -4.31 12.29
CA LEU A 28 17.98 -5.55 11.71
C LEU A 28 17.03 -6.74 11.87
N GLU A 29 16.37 -6.87 13.04
CA GLU A 29 15.40 -7.95 13.27
C GLU A 29 14.20 -7.84 12.33
N GLU A 30 13.64 -6.63 12.14
CA GLU A 30 12.55 -6.40 11.18
C GLU A 30 12.99 -6.71 9.74
N LEU A 31 14.22 -6.34 9.37
CA LEU A 31 14.80 -6.66 8.07
C LEU A 31 14.90 -8.18 7.87
N TYR A 32 15.41 -8.92 8.86
CA TYR A 32 15.51 -10.37 8.79
C TYR A 32 14.14 -11.06 8.74
N ASP A 33 13.17 -10.57 9.50
CA ASP A 33 11.79 -11.07 9.47
C ASP A 33 11.17 -10.90 8.07
N HIS A 34 11.49 -9.81 7.37
CA HIS A 34 11.03 -9.58 6.00
C HIS A 34 11.78 -10.39 4.94
N LEU A 35 12.98 -10.88 5.25
CA LEU A 35 13.74 -11.78 4.38
C LEU A 35 13.53 -13.26 4.72
N ASN A 36 12.73 -13.58 5.73
CA ASN A 36 12.51 -14.96 6.14
C ASN A 36 11.73 -15.74 5.06
N GLY A 37 12.18 -16.95 4.74
CA GLY A 37 11.65 -17.74 3.63
C GLY A 37 12.46 -19.00 3.36
N VAL A 38 11.99 -19.83 2.44
CA VAL A 38 12.66 -21.10 2.05
C VAL A 38 13.97 -20.86 1.29
N GLU A 39 14.13 -19.64 0.77
CA GLU A 39 15.26 -19.19 -0.02
C GLU A 39 16.49 -18.85 0.84
N GLY A 40 16.32 -18.72 2.17
CA GLY A 40 17.43 -18.50 3.11
C GLY A 40 18.00 -17.07 3.11
N TYR A 41 17.30 -16.09 2.55
CA TYR A 41 17.78 -14.70 2.47
C TYR A 41 18.05 -14.07 3.84
N ALA A 42 17.22 -14.35 4.84
CA ALA A 42 17.46 -13.89 6.20
C ALA A 42 18.77 -14.43 6.79
N ASP A 43 19.14 -15.68 6.49
CA ASP A 43 20.38 -16.27 7.00
C ASP A 43 21.60 -15.70 6.30
N ILE A 44 21.52 -15.44 5.00
CA ILE A 44 22.54 -14.71 4.23
C ILE A 44 22.77 -13.33 4.85
N ALA A 45 21.69 -12.58 5.07
CA ALA A 45 21.73 -11.25 5.68
C ALA A 45 22.37 -11.28 7.08
N ARG A 46 21.94 -12.22 7.95
CA ARG A 46 22.52 -12.39 9.30
C ARG A 46 24.00 -12.76 9.28
N GLN A 47 24.42 -13.68 8.42
CA GLN A 47 25.81 -14.11 8.32
C GLN A 47 26.72 -12.97 7.81
N SER A 48 26.19 -12.11 6.93
CA SER A 48 26.90 -10.96 6.39
C SER A 48 27.26 -9.89 7.44
N GLU A 49 26.62 -9.88 8.61
CA GLU A 49 27.00 -9.00 9.73
C GLU A 49 28.38 -9.35 10.29
N GLN A 50 28.73 -10.63 10.30
CA GLN A 50 29.94 -11.14 10.93
C GLN A 50 31.12 -11.26 9.97
N ASN A 51 30.83 -11.50 8.69
CA ASN A 51 31.84 -11.71 7.67
C ASN A 51 31.44 -11.00 6.38
N GLY A 52 32.43 -10.48 5.65
CA GLY A 52 32.20 -9.99 4.29
C GLY A 52 31.66 -11.11 3.39
N ILE A 53 30.76 -10.75 2.49
CA ILE A 53 30.08 -11.68 1.60
C ILE A 53 30.23 -11.26 0.14
N ARG A 54 30.35 -12.24 -0.74
CA ARG A 54 30.34 -12.05 -2.18
C ARG A 54 29.11 -12.73 -2.76
N LEU A 55 28.25 -11.94 -3.39
CA LEU A 55 27.01 -12.39 -4.00
C LEU A 55 27.05 -12.12 -5.51
N HIS A 56 26.41 -12.97 -6.29
CA HIS A 56 26.10 -12.63 -7.67
C HIS A 56 25.03 -11.52 -7.70
N SER A 57 25.05 -10.67 -8.73
CA SER A 57 24.13 -9.54 -8.88
C SER A 57 22.67 -9.99 -8.84
N THR A 58 22.36 -11.15 -9.43
CA THR A 58 21.00 -11.73 -9.40
C THR A 58 20.58 -12.17 -8.00
N GLU A 59 21.52 -12.56 -7.13
CA GLU A 59 21.18 -12.90 -5.73
C GLU A 59 20.83 -11.62 -4.94
N VAL A 60 21.58 -10.54 -5.17
CA VAL A 60 21.29 -9.22 -4.58
C VAL A 60 19.93 -8.70 -5.07
N GLU A 61 19.62 -8.87 -6.35
CA GLU A 61 18.32 -8.54 -6.94
C GLU A 61 17.21 -9.34 -6.27
N SER A 62 17.32 -10.67 -6.15
CA SER A 62 16.26 -11.48 -5.51
C SER A 62 16.02 -11.10 -4.05
N ILE A 63 17.09 -10.85 -3.27
CA ILE A 63 16.96 -10.38 -1.87
C ILE A 63 16.26 -9.02 -1.84
N THR A 64 16.63 -8.13 -2.76
CA THR A 64 16.02 -6.80 -2.89
C THR A 64 14.54 -6.90 -3.25
N TYR A 65 14.17 -7.74 -4.21
CA TYR A 65 12.80 -7.90 -4.68
C TYR A 65 11.91 -8.45 -3.57
N ARG A 66 12.41 -9.44 -2.82
CA ARG A 66 11.77 -9.93 -1.61
C ARG A 66 11.52 -8.80 -0.62
N LEU A 67 12.57 -8.06 -0.27
CA LEU A 67 12.47 -6.98 0.72
C LEU A 67 11.45 -5.93 0.28
N MET A 68 11.58 -5.39 -0.93
CA MET A 68 10.71 -4.35 -1.48
C MET A 68 9.24 -4.79 -1.47
N HIS A 69 8.94 -6.02 -1.86
CA HIS A 69 7.59 -6.55 -1.76
C HIS A 69 7.12 -6.60 -0.30
N ARG A 70 7.92 -7.20 0.59
CA ARG A 70 7.56 -7.41 2.00
C ARG A 70 7.44 -6.10 2.79
N VAL A 71 8.07 -5.01 2.36
CA VAL A 71 7.88 -3.68 2.97
C VAL A 71 6.76 -2.86 2.31
N GLY A 72 6.05 -3.41 1.32
CA GLY A 72 4.87 -2.78 0.71
C GLY A 72 5.14 -1.96 -0.55
N TYR A 73 6.38 -1.94 -1.06
CA TYR A 73 6.73 -1.17 -2.26
C TYR A 73 6.05 -1.70 -3.52
N THR A 74 5.92 -3.03 -3.63
CA THR A 74 5.27 -3.70 -4.78
C THR A 74 4.10 -4.57 -4.35
N GLU A 75 3.11 -4.70 -5.23
CA GLU A 75 1.93 -5.54 -4.96
C GLU A 75 2.25 -7.03 -4.93
N GLN A 76 3.20 -7.43 -5.75
CA GLN A 76 3.67 -8.79 -5.91
C GLN A 76 5.20 -8.76 -5.89
N GLU A 77 5.79 -9.89 -5.51
CA GLU A 77 7.24 -10.05 -5.60
C GLU A 77 7.68 -10.00 -7.06
N TYR A 78 8.57 -9.07 -7.36
CA TYR A 78 9.10 -8.89 -8.70
C TYR A 78 10.01 -10.07 -9.06
N ASP A 79 9.86 -10.59 -10.27
CA ASP A 79 10.57 -11.80 -10.74
C ASP A 79 11.79 -11.47 -11.60
N GLY A 80 12.05 -10.19 -11.85
CA GLY A 80 13.14 -9.74 -12.72
C GLY A 80 12.78 -9.66 -14.21
N ASP A 81 11.53 -9.95 -14.63
CA ASP A 81 11.10 -9.78 -16.02
C ASP A 81 10.90 -8.30 -16.37
N ASP A 82 11.99 -7.65 -16.77
CA ASP A 82 12.03 -6.26 -17.21
C ASP A 82 11.43 -6.04 -18.60
N THR A 83 11.22 -7.11 -19.35
CA THR A 83 10.64 -7.08 -20.71
C THR A 83 9.12 -7.23 -20.71
N GLY A 84 8.57 -7.86 -19.67
CA GLY A 84 7.19 -8.30 -19.62
C GLY A 84 6.90 -9.39 -20.66
N ALA A 85 7.82 -10.32 -20.86
CA ALA A 85 7.72 -11.44 -21.79
C ALA A 85 6.46 -12.28 -21.56
N TRP A 86 5.96 -12.35 -20.32
CA TRP A 86 4.70 -13.01 -19.98
C TRP A 86 3.49 -12.49 -20.81
N ARG A 87 3.51 -11.22 -21.23
CA ARG A 87 2.43 -10.60 -22.05
C ARG A 87 2.31 -11.25 -23.42
N TYR A 88 3.42 -11.70 -24.01
CA TYR A 88 3.39 -12.47 -25.25
C TYR A 88 2.51 -13.72 -25.09
N HIS A 89 2.70 -14.46 -24.00
CA HIS A 89 1.91 -15.66 -23.72
C HIS A 89 0.45 -15.33 -23.40
N LYS A 90 0.18 -14.24 -22.66
CA LYS A 90 -1.19 -13.74 -22.40
C LYS A 90 -1.93 -13.47 -23.70
N TYR A 91 -1.38 -12.64 -24.57
CA TYR A 91 -2.06 -12.20 -25.79
C TYR A 91 -2.08 -13.26 -26.89
N ARG A 92 -1.11 -14.19 -26.89
CA ARG A 92 -1.20 -15.40 -27.72
C ARG A 92 -2.40 -16.26 -27.33
N LYS A 93 -2.62 -16.49 -26.03
CA LYS A 93 -3.75 -17.30 -25.53
C LYS A 93 -5.11 -16.64 -25.76
N SER A 94 -5.18 -15.31 -25.69
CA SER A 94 -6.42 -14.56 -25.96
C SER A 94 -6.70 -14.32 -27.45
N GLY A 95 -5.82 -14.74 -28.36
CA GLY A 95 -5.96 -14.51 -29.81
C GLY A 95 -5.69 -13.07 -30.25
N GLN A 96 -5.06 -12.25 -29.40
CA GLN A 96 -4.81 -10.82 -29.64
C GLN A 96 -3.33 -10.52 -29.93
N LEU A 97 -2.56 -11.53 -30.33
CA LEU A 97 -1.11 -11.42 -30.49
C LEU A 97 -0.70 -10.38 -31.54
N GLU A 98 -1.41 -10.33 -32.67
CA GLU A 98 -1.12 -9.37 -33.75
C GLU A 98 -1.32 -7.92 -33.27
N LEU A 99 -2.39 -7.67 -32.51
CA LEU A 99 -2.66 -6.36 -31.92
C LEU A 99 -1.56 -5.96 -30.93
N TYR A 100 -1.19 -6.89 -30.04
CA TYR A 100 -0.09 -6.69 -29.08
C TYR A 100 1.22 -6.35 -29.78
N GLN A 101 1.59 -7.09 -30.83
CA GLN A 101 2.80 -6.83 -31.60
C GLN A 101 2.79 -5.44 -32.23
N ARG A 102 1.65 -5.01 -32.80
CA ARG A 102 1.50 -3.65 -33.36
C ARG A 102 1.64 -2.56 -32.31
N VAL A 103 1.11 -2.76 -31.10
CA VAL A 103 1.29 -1.86 -29.96
C VAL A 103 2.77 -1.75 -29.58
N CYS A 104 3.48 -2.88 -29.45
CA CYS A 104 4.92 -2.90 -29.16
C CYS A 104 5.77 -2.25 -30.27
N THR A 105 5.41 -2.47 -31.55
CA THR A 105 6.10 -1.80 -32.67
C THR A 105 5.95 -0.28 -32.56
N LEU A 106 4.73 0.20 -32.27
CA LEU A 106 4.48 1.63 -32.12
C LEU A 106 5.28 2.24 -30.95
N TRP A 107 5.44 1.51 -29.84
CA TRP A 107 6.30 1.92 -28.74
C TRP A 107 7.74 2.16 -29.23
N ILE A 108 8.34 1.18 -29.89
CA ILE A 108 9.71 1.26 -30.40
C ILE A 108 9.88 2.44 -31.37
N GLU A 109 8.90 2.66 -32.25
CA GLU A 109 8.89 3.77 -33.21
C GLU A 109 8.83 5.15 -32.52
N MET A 110 8.05 5.28 -31.45
CA MET A 110 7.83 6.56 -30.78
C MET A 110 8.89 6.91 -29.74
N MET A 111 9.51 5.90 -29.11
CA MET A 111 10.47 6.09 -28.01
C MET A 111 11.57 7.12 -28.30
N PRO A 112 12.28 7.11 -29.46
CA PRO A 112 13.32 8.09 -29.73
C PRO A 112 12.80 9.54 -29.68
N SER A 113 11.62 9.80 -30.24
CA SER A 113 11.01 11.14 -30.25
C SER A 113 10.59 11.60 -28.86
N MET A 114 10.08 10.67 -28.04
CA MET A 114 9.68 10.94 -26.65
C MET A 114 10.91 11.20 -25.77
N MET A 115 12.01 10.45 -25.97
CA MET A 115 13.28 10.69 -25.29
C MET A 115 13.91 12.03 -25.67
N GLU A 116 13.86 12.41 -26.95
CA GLU A 116 14.36 13.71 -27.41
C GLU A 116 13.55 14.87 -26.79
N ALA A 117 12.22 14.73 -26.69
CA ALA A 117 11.36 15.69 -26.02
C ALA A 117 11.67 15.80 -24.51
N ALA A 118 11.82 14.66 -23.82
CA ALA A 118 12.20 14.58 -22.41
C ALA A 118 13.51 15.35 -22.14
N GLN A 119 14.53 15.09 -22.96
CA GLN A 119 15.84 15.72 -22.81
C GLN A 119 15.80 17.24 -23.00
N LYS A 120 14.95 17.75 -23.90
CA LYS A 120 14.77 19.20 -24.12
C LYS A 120 14.07 19.90 -22.96
N CYS A 121 13.16 19.21 -22.28
CA CYS A 121 12.35 19.77 -21.20
C CYS A 121 12.96 19.56 -19.81
N ALA A 122 14.10 18.85 -19.69
CA ALA A 122 14.66 18.41 -18.41
C ALA A 122 13.63 17.69 -17.51
N GLY A 123 12.61 17.09 -18.14
CA GLY A 123 11.62 16.20 -17.54
C GLY A 123 11.95 14.76 -17.89
N GLY A 124 11.11 13.81 -17.50
CA GLY A 124 11.27 12.47 -18.04
C GLY A 124 10.48 12.28 -19.34
N ILE A 125 10.23 11.01 -19.68
CA ILE A 125 9.51 10.56 -20.87
C ILE A 125 7.98 10.60 -20.69
N ASP A 126 7.32 11.64 -21.20
CA ASP A 126 5.84 11.73 -21.20
C ASP A 126 5.22 10.63 -22.09
N PRO A 127 4.47 9.66 -21.52
CA PRO A 127 3.85 8.58 -22.28
C PRO A 127 2.54 8.99 -22.98
N SER A 128 2.00 10.17 -22.70
CA SER A 128 0.67 10.60 -23.19
C SER A 128 0.55 10.54 -24.72
N PRO A 129 1.53 11.00 -25.52
CA PRO A 129 1.46 10.90 -26.98
C PRO A 129 1.35 9.45 -27.49
N TYR A 130 2.02 8.52 -26.83
CA TYR A 130 1.96 7.10 -27.15
C TYR A 130 0.59 6.50 -26.80
N LEU A 131 0.07 6.82 -25.61
CA LEU A 131 -1.26 6.38 -25.17
C LEU A 131 -2.37 6.89 -26.10
N GLU A 132 -2.35 8.17 -26.43
CA GLU A 132 -3.31 8.80 -27.35
C GLU A 132 -3.28 8.15 -28.73
N ARG A 133 -2.07 7.86 -29.24
CA ARG A 133 -1.92 7.21 -30.54
C ARG A 133 -2.40 5.76 -30.53
N CYS A 134 -2.13 5.01 -29.46
CA CYS A 134 -2.67 3.67 -29.26
C CYS A 134 -4.20 3.68 -29.17
N ALA A 135 -4.79 4.59 -28.40
CA ALA A 135 -6.24 4.73 -28.30
C ALA A 135 -6.87 5.01 -29.67
N LYS A 136 -6.26 5.91 -30.46
CA LYS A 136 -6.75 6.26 -31.80
C LYS A 136 -6.59 5.12 -32.81
N ALA A 137 -5.47 4.40 -32.79
CA ALA A 137 -5.15 3.37 -33.77
C ALA A 137 -5.79 2.01 -33.47
N PHE A 138 -5.99 1.70 -32.18
CA PHE A 138 -6.28 0.35 -31.69
C PHE A 138 -7.46 0.29 -30.72
N GLY A 139 -8.11 1.42 -30.42
CA GLY A 139 -9.23 1.50 -29.48
C GLY A 139 -8.83 1.18 -28.03
N HIS A 140 -9.84 0.88 -27.21
CA HIS A 140 -9.65 0.60 -25.77
C HIS A 140 -8.70 -0.56 -25.51
N THR A 141 -8.81 -1.67 -26.26
CA THR A 141 -7.94 -2.84 -26.05
C THR A 141 -6.47 -2.53 -26.31
N GLY A 142 -6.14 -1.77 -27.36
CA GLY A 142 -4.75 -1.37 -27.60
C GLY A 142 -4.26 -0.32 -26.61
N LEU A 143 -5.14 0.56 -26.11
CA LEU A 143 -4.82 1.46 -25.00
C LEU A 143 -4.47 0.67 -23.73
N ASP A 144 -5.24 -0.37 -23.39
CA ASP A 144 -4.98 -1.22 -22.23
C ASP A 144 -3.61 -1.92 -22.34
N MET A 145 -3.29 -2.45 -23.52
CA MET A 145 -1.97 -3.03 -23.82
C MET A 145 -0.83 -2.00 -23.70
N ALA A 146 -1.09 -0.76 -24.13
CA ALA A 146 -0.13 0.33 -24.04
C ALA A 146 0.14 0.76 -22.59
N VAL A 147 -0.91 0.87 -21.78
CA VAL A 147 -0.80 1.11 -20.33
C VAL A 147 -0.02 -0.02 -19.66
N GLU A 148 -0.30 -1.28 -20.02
CA GLU A 148 0.42 -2.44 -19.49
C GLU A 148 1.92 -2.41 -19.88
N GLN A 149 2.27 -1.98 -21.10
CA GLN A 149 3.65 -1.79 -21.53
C GLN A 149 4.39 -0.75 -20.68
N ILE A 150 3.73 0.38 -20.36
CA ILE A 150 4.33 1.42 -19.51
C ILE A 150 4.53 0.88 -18.09
N LYS A 151 3.55 0.18 -17.52
CA LYS A 151 3.65 -0.41 -16.18
C LYS A 151 4.80 -1.40 -16.04
N VAL A 152 5.06 -2.21 -17.07
CA VAL A 152 6.21 -3.13 -17.08
C VAL A 152 7.53 -2.37 -17.01
N LEU A 153 7.72 -1.38 -17.88
CA LEU A 153 8.96 -0.59 -17.90
C LEU A 153 9.15 0.20 -16.60
N ASP A 154 8.07 0.80 -16.12
CA ASP A 154 8.04 1.55 -14.88
C ASP A 154 8.41 0.68 -13.68
N MET A 155 7.84 -0.53 -13.56
CA MET A 155 8.25 -1.50 -12.53
C MET A 155 9.73 -1.88 -12.67
N ALA A 156 10.21 -2.16 -13.88
CA ALA A 156 11.61 -2.52 -14.12
C ALA A 156 12.58 -1.41 -13.69
N LEU A 157 12.28 -0.15 -14.03
CA LEU A 157 13.07 1.01 -13.62
C LEU A 157 13.01 1.24 -12.10
N ARG A 158 11.83 1.09 -11.51
CA ARG A 158 11.63 1.21 -10.06
C ARG A 158 12.29 0.09 -9.28
N MET A 159 12.45 -1.11 -9.84
CA MET A 159 13.08 -2.24 -9.17
C MET A 159 14.57 -2.40 -9.50
N SER A 160 15.09 -1.65 -10.47
CA SER A 160 16.51 -1.69 -10.82
C SER A 160 17.39 -1.25 -9.66
N ILE A 161 18.44 -2.03 -9.40
CA ILE A 161 19.49 -1.69 -8.42
C ILE A 161 20.62 -0.83 -9.03
N ILE A 162 20.59 -0.60 -10.35
CA ILE A 162 21.66 0.08 -11.11
C ILE A 162 21.17 1.43 -11.69
N SER A 163 19.89 1.52 -12.06
CA SER A 163 19.36 2.74 -12.68
C SER A 163 19.32 3.91 -11.68
N THR A 164 19.96 5.02 -12.06
CA THR A 164 20.11 6.27 -11.30
C THR A 164 18.87 7.18 -11.34
N SER A 165 17.81 6.81 -12.07
CA SER A 165 16.56 7.59 -12.17
C SER A 165 15.63 7.36 -10.98
N GLN A 166 16.19 7.28 -9.78
CA GLN A 166 15.40 7.18 -8.57
C GLN A 166 15.49 8.55 -7.93
N GLY A 167 14.34 9.20 -7.74
CA GLY A 167 14.25 10.30 -6.80
C GLY A 167 14.02 9.71 -5.43
N GLU A 168 14.47 10.39 -4.38
CA GLU A 168 14.00 10.08 -3.04
C GLU A 168 12.47 10.24 -3.05
N VAL A 169 11.75 9.13 -2.86
CA VAL A 169 10.28 9.13 -2.92
C VAL A 169 9.72 9.94 -1.75
N TRP A 170 10.38 9.84 -0.60
CA TRP A 170 9.99 10.48 0.65
C TRP A 170 11.12 11.37 1.14
N GLY A 171 10.83 12.65 1.42
CA GLY A 171 11.82 13.57 2.01
C GLY A 171 12.19 13.28 3.48
N ASP A 172 11.67 12.20 4.06
CA ASP A 172 11.99 11.73 5.42
C ASP A 172 11.72 10.22 5.57
N ARG A 173 12.23 9.63 6.66
CA ARG A 173 12.02 8.23 7.03
C ARG A 173 11.16 8.12 8.28
N VAL A 174 10.27 7.14 8.31
CA VAL A 174 9.48 6.75 9.49
C VAL A 174 9.89 5.35 9.94
N THR A 175 10.02 5.12 11.24
CA THR A 175 10.38 3.77 11.74
C THR A 175 9.16 2.87 11.73
N LEU A 176 9.31 1.64 11.24
CA LEU A 176 8.20 0.68 11.15
C LEU A 176 7.56 0.41 12.53
N ALA A 177 8.37 0.41 13.58
CA ALA A 177 7.91 0.30 14.96
C ALA A 177 6.80 1.31 15.35
N GLN A 178 6.72 2.50 14.74
CA GLN A 178 5.70 3.51 15.05
C GLN A 178 4.28 3.05 14.69
N LEU A 179 4.15 2.14 13.73
CA LEU A 179 2.88 1.50 13.39
C LEU A 179 2.32 0.68 14.56
N PHE A 180 3.21 0.05 15.33
CA PHE A 180 2.88 -0.90 16.38
C PHE A 180 2.92 -0.28 17.79
N GLN A 181 3.74 0.75 17.98
CA GLN A 181 3.96 1.38 19.30
C GLN A 181 3.15 2.67 19.50
N GLY A 182 2.57 3.26 18.44
CA GLY A 182 1.72 4.44 18.57
C GLY A 182 2.46 5.74 18.91
N ALA A 183 3.75 5.83 18.57
CA ALA A 183 4.53 7.07 18.74
C ALA A 183 3.91 8.22 17.92
N GLN A 184 4.04 9.46 18.39
CA GLN A 184 3.58 10.65 17.65
C GLN A 184 4.25 10.71 16.28
N HIS A 185 3.43 10.80 15.23
CA HIS A 185 3.88 10.94 13.84
C HIS A 185 2.87 11.80 13.09
N ILE A 186 3.37 12.62 12.17
CA ILE A 186 2.53 13.44 11.29
C ILE A 186 2.32 12.65 10.00
N ALA A 187 1.07 12.30 9.71
CA ALA A 187 0.72 11.59 8.48
C ALA A 187 1.21 12.36 7.24
N LYS A 188 1.88 11.65 6.32
CA LYS A 188 2.23 12.16 4.99
C LYS A 188 1.47 11.38 3.93
N GLU A 189 1.02 12.10 2.91
CA GLU A 189 0.18 11.57 1.82
C GLU A 189 -1.06 10.83 2.33
N GLY A 190 -1.67 11.40 3.38
CA GLY A 190 -2.90 10.97 4.03
C GLY A 190 -3.35 12.04 5.02
N ALA A 191 -4.63 12.03 5.39
CA ALA A 191 -5.17 12.97 6.36
C ALA A 191 -4.95 12.53 7.81
N PHE A 192 -5.00 11.22 8.08
CA PHE A 192 -4.99 10.66 9.43
C PHE A 192 -3.87 9.63 9.66
N ILE A 193 -3.55 8.80 8.67
CA ILE A 193 -2.48 7.79 8.74
C ILE A 193 -1.48 7.99 7.59
N ASP A 194 -0.22 7.67 7.85
CA ASP A 194 0.83 7.73 6.84
C ASP A 194 0.67 6.63 5.78
N GLN A 195 0.76 7.00 4.51
CA GLN A 195 0.60 6.09 3.37
C GLN A 195 1.57 4.91 3.41
N ARG A 196 2.78 5.10 3.95
CA ARG A 196 3.80 4.04 4.08
C ARG A 196 3.30 2.86 4.92
N PHE A 197 2.48 3.13 5.94
CA PHE A 197 1.90 2.07 6.77
C PHE A 197 0.75 1.35 6.07
N ILE A 198 -0.04 2.06 5.26
CA ILE A 198 -1.09 1.45 4.44
C ILE A 198 -0.45 0.49 3.42
N ASP A 199 0.57 0.96 2.71
CA ASP A 199 1.27 0.16 1.70
C ASP A 199 1.93 -1.06 2.33
N TYR A 200 2.60 -0.89 3.48
CA TYR A 200 3.16 -1.98 4.27
C TYR A 200 2.11 -3.04 4.65
N LEU A 201 0.98 -2.63 5.24
CA LEU A 201 -0.08 -3.54 5.69
C LEU A 201 -0.86 -4.17 4.53
N SER A 202 -0.82 -3.58 3.34
CA SER A 202 -1.41 -4.18 2.13
C SER A 202 -0.78 -5.53 1.77
N VAL A 203 0.52 -5.71 2.09
CA VAL A 203 1.27 -6.96 1.93
C VAL A 203 1.32 -7.78 3.22
N ASN A 204 1.30 -7.13 4.39
CA ASN A 204 1.43 -7.75 5.72
C ASN A 204 0.11 -7.76 6.49
N LYS A 205 -0.98 -8.20 5.87
CA LYS A 205 -2.34 -8.18 6.43
C LYS A 205 -2.47 -8.98 7.73
N ASP A 206 -1.64 -10.00 7.92
CA ASP A 206 -1.56 -10.79 9.15
C ASP A 206 -1.12 -9.97 10.37
N ARG A 207 -0.43 -8.85 10.16
CA ARG A 207 0.04 -7.95 11.22
C ARG A 207 -0.98 -6.89 11.65
N ILE A 208 -2.14 -6.80 10.99
CA ILE A 208 -3.22 -5.85 11.36
C ILE A 208 -3.58 -5.93 12.86
N PRO A 209 -3.70 -7.11 13.51
CA PRO A 209 -4.03 -7.20 14.93
C PRO A 209 -2.94 -6.70 15.88
N GLU A 210 -1.71 -6.55 15.38
CA GLU A 210 -0.55 -6.05 16.14
C GLU A 210 -0.46 -4.52 16.09
N MET A 211 -1.09 -3.91 15.08
CA MET A 211 -1.10 -2.46 14.91
C MET A 211 -1.61 -1.76 16.17
N HIS A 212 -0.97 -0.62 16.50
CA HIS A 212 -1.40 0.18 17.63
C HIS A 212 -2.87 0.58 17.48
N TRP A 213 -3.65 0.57 18.56
CA TRP A 213 -5.10 0.84 18.48
C TRP A 213 -5.38 2.20 17.83
N ARG A 214 -4.59 3.22 18.16
CA ARG A 214 -4.73 4.54 17.58
C ARG A 214 -4.52 4.56 16.07
N ARG A 215 -3.57 3.78 15.56
CA ARG A 215 -3.34 3.63 14.11
C ARG A 215 -4.51 2.94 13.41
N PHE A 216 -5.20 2.04 14.11
CA PHE A 216 -6.42 1.41 13.60
C PHE A 216 -7.59 2.42 13.47
N GLU A 217 -7.71 3.36 14.41
CA GLU A 217 -8.69 4.45 14.33
C GLU A 217 -8.35 5.43 13.20
N GLU A 218 -7.08 5.83 13.10
CA GLU A 218 -6.59 6.69 12.02
C GLU A 218 -6.79 6.06 10.64
N LEU A 219 -6.52 4.77 10.47
CA LEU A 219 -6.83 4.02 9.24
C LEU A 219 -8.31 4.07 8.90
N THR A 220 -9.17 3.91 9.92
CA THR A 220 -10.61 3.97 9.74
C THR A 220 -11.05 5.37 9.31
N ALA A 221 -10.52 6.41 9.95
CA ALA A 221 -10.78 7.80 9.58
C ALA A 221 -10.30 8.10 8.14
N GLU A 222 -9.10 7.65 7.78
CA GLU A 222 -8.53 7.80 6.43
C GLU A 222 -9.41 7.15 5.35
N PHE A 223 -9.93 5.95 5.62
CA PHE A 223 -10.81 5.25 4.71
C PHE A 223 -12.05 6.10 4.38
N PHE A 224 -12.79 6.56 5.39
CA PHE A 224 -14.00 7.37 5.16
C PHE A 224 -13.67 8.74 4.54
N GLN A 225 -12.51 9.32 4.88
CA GLN A 225 -12.07 10.59 4.28
C GLN A 225 -11.83 10.44 2.78
N ARG A 226 -11.21 9.34 2.34
CA ARG A 226 -10.96 9.06 0.91
C ARG A 226 -12.19 8.63 0.14
N GLU A 227 -13.18 8.04 0.81
CA GLU A 227 -14.53 7.83 0.27
C GLU A 227 -15.32 9.14 0.10
N GLY A 228 -14.74 10.29 0.47
CA GLY A 228 -15.30 11.62 0.24
C GLY A 228 -16.21 12.13 1.35
N PHE A 229 -16.17 11.51 2.54
CA PHE A 229 -16.89 12.01 3.70
C PHE A 229 -16.08 13.09 4.44
N LYS A 230 -16.79 13.91 5.24
CA LYS A 230 -16.14 14.73 6.25
C LYS A 230 -15.95 13.88 7.50
N VAL A 231 -14.72 13.82 8.01
CA VAL A 231 -14.36 12.94 9.12
C VAL A 231 -13.76 13.74 10.27
N GLU A 232 -14.15 13.38 11.49
CA GLU A 232 -13.51 13.83 12.72
C GLU A 232 -13.02 12.60 13.49
N LEU A 233 -11.72 12.53 13.69
CA LEU A 233 -11.09 11.53 14.54
C LEU A 233 -11.11 12.04 15.99
N GLY A 234 -11.67 11.25 16.90
CA GLY A 234 -11.73 11.57 18.32
C GLY A 234 -10.34 11.68 18.95
N PRO A 235 -10.22 12.20 20.19
CA PRO A 235 -8.93 12.37 20.87
C PRO A 235 -8.25 11.04 21.22
N GLY A 236 -8.95 9.90 21.14
CA GLY A 236 -8.45 8.54 21.39
C GLY A 236 -8.40 8.15 22.86
N ALA A 237 -8.51 9.10 23.79
CA ALA A 237 -8.66 8.82 25.20
C ALA A 237 -9.85 9.61 25.76
N ASN A 238 -10.64 8.96 26.62
CA ASN A 238 -11.84 9.53 27.22
C ASN A 238 -12.87 10.01 26.19
N ASP A 239 -13.09 9.25 25.12
CA ASP A 239 -14.02 9.54 24.03
C ASP A 239 -15.39 8.86 24.17
N ASP A 240 -15.71 8.37 25.38
CA ASP A 240 -16.91 7.62 25.74
C ASP A 240 -17.20 6.41 24.80
N GLY A 241 -16.21 5.99 24.01
CA GLY A 241 -16.29 4.85 23.11
C GLY A 241 -16.57 5.18 21.64
N VAL A 242 -16.67 6.46 21.26
CA VAL A 242 -16.80 6.88 19.85
C VAL A 242 -15.47 7.40 19.32
N ASP A 243 -14.83 6.61 18.46
CA ASP A 243 -13.48 6.88 17.99
C ASP A 243 -13.48 7.79 16.74
N VAL A 244 -14.48 7.65 15.85
CA VAL A 244 -14.59 8.45 14.61
C VAL A 244 -16.03 8.90 14.38
N ARG A 245 -16.20 10.17 14.01
CA ARG A 245 -17.49 10.75 13.57
C ARG A 245 -17.41 11.07 12.08
N VAL A 246 -18.47 10.73 11.35
CA VAL A 246 -18.52 10.89 9.89
C VAL A 246 -19.77 11.67 9.50
N TRP A 247 -19.61 12.65 8.60
CA TRP A 247 -20.70 13.42 8.00
C TRP A 247 -20.65 13.34 6.48
N LYS A 248 -21.80 13.57 5.83
CA LYS A 248 -21.86 13.76 4.38
C LYS A 248 -21.03 15.00 3.99
N SER A 249 -20.45 14.99 2.80
CA SER A 249 -19.57 16.07 2.32
C SER A 249 -20.25 17.45 2.26
N ASP A 250 -21.56 17.49 2.06
CA ASP A 250 -22.39 18.69 1.98
C ASP A 250 -22.98 19.13 3.33
N SER A 251 -22.61 18.46 4.43
CA SER A 251 -23.14 18.76 5.76
C SER A 251 -22.66 20.11 6.28
N GLY A 252 -23.62 20.98 6.61
CA GLY A 252 -23.37 22.31 7.16
C GLY A 252 -22.96 22.30 8.65
N PRO A 253 -22.58 23.46 9.20
CA PRO A 253 -22.30 23.61 10.62
C PRO A 253 -23.48 23.18 11.50
N GLY A 254 -23.24 22.39 12.54
CA GLY A 254 -24.28 21.90 13.46
C GLY A 254 -25.09 20.71 12.96
N ALA A 255 -24.77 20.15 11.78
CA ALA A 255 -25.36 18.89 11.33
C ALA A 255 -24.96 17.74 12.26
N THR A 256 -25.90 16.84 12.51
CA THR A 256 -25.63 15.60 13.25
C THR A 256 -24.78 14.65 12.40
N PRO A 257 -23.96 13.79 13.01
CA PRO A 257 -23.16 12.82 12.27
C PRO A 257 -24.05 11.88 11.44
N LEU A 258 -23.58 11.52 10.23
CA LEU A 258 -24.16 10.41 9.48
C LEU A 258 -23.97 9.11 10.25
N CYS A 259 -22.75 8.84 10.70
CA CYS A 259 -22.50 7.70 11.56
C CYS A 259 -21.42 7.95 12.61
N LEU A 260 -21.56 7.22 13.71
CA LEU A 260 -20.54 7.08 14.75
C LEU A 260 -19.83 5.76 14.57
N ILE A 261 -18.51 5.77 14.69
CA ILE A 261 -17.70 4.59 14.51
C ILE A 261 -16.97 4.27 15.80
N GLN A 262 -17.07 3.02 16.22
CA GLN A 262 -16.27 2.46 17.30
C GLN A 262 -15.35 1.36 16.75
N CYS A 263 -14.07 1.60 16.88
CA CYS A 263 -12.95 0.75 16.54
C CYS A 263 -12.66 -0.23 17.67
N LYS A 264 -12.52 -1.51 17.32
CA LYS A 264 -12.07 -2.58 18.22
C LYS A 264 -10.94 -3.37 17.57
N ARG A 265 -9.72 -2.88 17.76
CA ARG A 265 -8.50 -3.64 17.47
C ARG A 265 -8.32 -4.69 18.56
N GLN A 266 -8.51 -5.96 18.27
CA GLN A 266 -8.32 -7.07 19.21
C GLN A 266 -8.31 -8.42 18.48
N LYS A 267 -7.84 -9.48 19.16
CA LYS A 267 -7.95 -10.86 18.65
C LYS A 267 -9.30 -11.49 18.98
N ALA A 268 -9.83 -11.22 20.17
CA ALA A 268 -11.12 -11.75 20.62
C ALA A 268 -12.30 -11.21 19.79
N LYS A 269 -13.38 -11.98 19.74
CA LYS A 269 -14.60 -11.54 19.06
C LYS A 269 -15.25 -10.37 19.79
N VAL A 270 -15.88 -9.48 19.04
CA VAL A 270 -16.60 -8.33 19.61
C VAL A 270 -17.94 -8.81 20.17
N GLU A 271 -18.17 -8.56 21.45
CA GLU A 271 -19.37 -9.01 22.16
C GLU A 271 -20.50 -7.99 22.14
N LYS A 272 -21.73 -8.48 22.40
CA LYS A 272 -22.98 -7.69 22.39
C LYS A 272 -22.99 -6.46 23.29
N VAL A 273 -22.12 -6.38 24.29
CA VAL A 273 -22.01 -5.22 25.18
C VAL A 273 -21.54 -3.99 24.40
N VAL A 274 -20.56 -4.16 23.51
CA VAL A 274 -20.03 -3.09 22.66
C VAL A 274 -21.12 -2.55 21.74
N ILE A 275 -21.92 -3.45 21.13
CA ILE A 275 -23.05 -3.06 20.27
C ILE A 275 -24.06 -2.19 21.01
N LYS A 276 -24.37 -2.54 22.26
CA LYS A 276 -25.32 -1.78 23.09
C LYS A 276 -24.77 -0.43 23.54
N GLY A 277 -23.46 -0.36 23.81
CA GLY A 277 -22.78 0.90 24.12
C GLY A 277 -22.89 1.87 22.95
N LEU A 278 -22.40 1.47 21.77
CA LEU A 278 -22.45 2.30 20.57
C LEU A 278 -23.88 2.74 20.20
N LEU A 279 -24.88 1.89 20.43
CA LEU A 279 -26.28 2.29 20.20
C LEU A 279 -26.70 3.47 21.09
N ALA A 280 -26.28 3.47 22.36
CA ALA A 280 -26.60 4.57 23.26
C ALA A 280 -25.98 5.88 22.76
N ASP A 281 -24.75 5.83 22.27
CA ASP A 281 -24.05 6.99 21.72
C ASP A 281 -24.71 7.49 20.43
N VAL A 282 -25.10 6.58 19.54
CA VAL A 282 -25.86 6.90 18.31
C VAL A 282 -27.16 7.64 18.63
N GLN A 283 -27.88 7.20 19.67
CA GLN A 283 -29.10 7.86 20.12
C GLN A 283 -28.84 9.22 20.75
N TRP A 284 -27.77 9.33 21.55
CA TRP A 284 -27.38 10.56 22.23
C TRP A 284 -26.94 11.65 21.26
N GLU A 285 -26.06 11.34 20.30
CA GLU A 285 -25.57 12.28 19.28
C GLU A 285 -26.50 12.42 18.07
N GLN A 286 -27.63 11.71 18.06
CA GLN A 286 -28.63 11.73 16.99
C GLN A 286 -28.05 11.36 15.61
N ALA A 287 -27.12 10.41 15.59
CA ALA A 287 -26.54 9.90 14.35
C ALA A 287 -27.52 8.93 13.64
N GLU A 288 -27.39 8.79 12.31
CA GLU A 288 -28.28 7.91 11.53
C GLU A 288 -28.04 6.42 11.85
N TYR A 289 -26.77 6.03 12.03
CA TYR A 289 -26.39 4.68 12.41
C TYR A 289 -25.01 4.63 13.08
N GLY A 290 -24.68 3.50 13.70
CA GLY A 290 -23.34 3.21 14.22
C GLY A 290 -22.59 2.20 13.34
N VAL A 291 -21.26 2.23 13.38
CA VAL A 291 -20.40 1.24 12.73
C VAL A 291 -19.40 0.69 13.73
N ILE A 292 -19.34 -0.63 13.84
CA ILE A 292 -18.25 -1.32 14.55
C ILE A 292 -17.20 -1.72 13.53
N VAL A 293 -15.98 -1.20 13.66
CA VAL A 293 -14.84 -1.60 12.84
C VAL A 293 -13.91 -2.44 13.70
N THR A 294 -13.56 -3.65 13.27
CA THR A 294 -12.74 -4.55 14.09
C THR A 294 -11.71 -5.35 13.30
N SER A 295 -10.54 -5.57 13.91
CA SER A 295 -9.51 -6.48 13.40
C SER A 295 -9.84 -7.96 13.62
N SER A 296 -11.01 -8.26 14.22
CA SER A 296 -11.53 -9.62 14.43
C SER A 296 -12.92 -9.75 13.79
N THR A 297 -13.82 -10.49 14.45
CA THR A 297 -15.20 -10.73 14.03
C THR A 297 -16.13 -10.46 15.21
N LEU A 298 -17.42 -10.23 14.95
CA LEU A 298 -18.48 -10.16 15.94
C LEU A 298 -18.79 -11.58 16.43
N SER A 299 -19.15 -11.69 17.72
CA SER A 299 -19.67 -12.93 18.25
C SER A 299 -21.05 -13.23 17.64
N PRO A 300 -21.47 -14.52 17.55
CA PRO A 300 -22.81 -14.86 17.07
C PRO A 300 -23.90 -14.13 17.86
N GLY A 301 -23.72 -14.01 19.18
CA GLY A 301 -24.65 -13.25 20.03
C GLY A 301 -24.69 -11.76 19.72
N ALA A 302 -23.58 -11.14 19.31
CA ALA A 302 -23.57 -9.75 18.85
C ALA A 302 -24.35 -9.58 17.53
N LYS A 303 -24.10 -10.45 16.53
CA LYS A 303 -24.83 -10.43 15.24
C LYS A 303 -26.34 -10.61 15.44
N THR A 304 -26.74 -11.63 16.19
CA THR A 304 -28.16 -11.85 16.54
C THR A 304 -28.76 -10.66 17.30
N THR A 305 -27.99 -9.97 18.15
CA THR A 305 -28.49 -8.79 18.87
C THR A 305 -28.83 -7.65 17.92
N ILE A 306 -27.99 -7.40 16.90
CA ILE A 306 -28.23 -6.37 15.87
C ILE A 306 -29.51 -6.71 15.09
N GLU A 307 -29.59 -7.92 14.54
CA GLU A 307 -30.69 -8.36 13.69
C GLU A 307 -32.02 -8.44 14.45
N ALA A 308 -32.05 -9.15 15.58
CA ALA A 308 -33.30 -9.39 16.32
C ALA A 308 -33.90 -8.13 16.94
N ARG A 309 -33.07 -7.11 17.21
CA ARG A 309 -33.53 -5.83 17.78
C ARG A 309 -33.66 -4.72 16.76
N GLY A 310 -33.32 -4.96 15.49
CA GLY A 310 -33.35 -3.94 14.44
C GLY A 310 -32.46 -2.73 14.76
N TYR A 311 -31.31 -2.95 15.41
CA TYR A 311 -30.41 -1.86 15.75
C TYR A 311 -29.78 -1.27 14.48
N PRO A 312 -29.72 0.07 14.32
CA PRO A 312 -29.06 0.71 13.20
C PRO A 312 -27.53 0.67 13.41
N ILE A 313 -26.98 -0.54 13.49
CA ILE A 313 -25.55 -0.79 13.70
C ILE A 313 -25.06 -1.67 12.57
N ARG A 314 -23.99 -1.24 11.91
CA ARG A 314 -23.29 -1.99 10.87
C ARG A 314 -21.95 -2.50 11.42
N ALA A 315 -21.40 -3.52 10.78
CA ALA A 315 -20.11 -4.08 11.16
C ALA A 315 -19.17 -4.17 9.95
N VAL A 316 -17.92 -3.75 10.17
CA VAL A 316 -16.79 -3.97 9.27
C VAL A 316 -15.81 -4.89 10.01
N GLU A 317 -15.83 -6.17 9.67
CA GLU A 317 -14.95 -7.18 10.24
C GLU A 317 -13.62 -7.24 9.49
N ARG A 318 -12.65 -8.01 10.02
CA ARG A 318 -11.28 -8.11 9.51
C ARG A 318 -11.18 -8.24 7.99
N ASP A 319 -11.96 -9.12 7.37
CA ASP A 319 -11.84 -9.39 5.93
C ASP A 319 -12.32 -8.21 5.07
N ALA A 320 -13.19 -7.35 5.60
CA ALA A 320 -13.55 -6.08 4.96
C ALA A 320 -12.45 -5.02 5.18
N VAL A 321 -11.89 -4.93 6.39
CA VAL A 321 -10.74 -4.05 6.67
C VAL A 321 -9.53 -4.42 5.79
N SER A 322 -9.27 -5.71 5.58
CA SER A 322 -8.18 -6.17 4.71
C SER A 322 -8.33 -5.70 3.26
N ARG A 323 -9.56 -5.51 2.78
CA ARG A 323 -9.85 -4.97 1.44
C ARG A 323 -9.66 -3.46 1.36
N TRP A 324 -9.75 -2.73 2.48
CA TRP A 324 -9.44 -1.30 2.50
C TRP A 324 -8.00 -1.04 2.05
N PHE A 325 -7.03 -1.85 2.48
CA PHE A 325 -5.64 -1.67 2.06
C PHE A 325 -5.44 -1.84 0.55
N GLU A 326 -6.25 -2.64 -0.13
CA GLU A 326 -6.19 -2.76 -1.60
C GLU A 326 -6.70 -1.51 -2.31
N GLN A 327 -7.62 -0.78 -1.68
CA GLN A 327 -8.20 0.46 -2.21
C GLN A 327 -7.36 1.69 -1.84
N LEU A 328 -6.76 1.67 -0.65
CA LEU A 328 -6.02 2.78 -0.07
C LEU A 328 -4.54 2.78 -0.46
N ARG A 329 -3.99 1.65 -0.89
CA ARG A 329 -2.57 1.57 -1.28
C ARG A 329 -2.27 2.49 -2.45
N THR A 330 -1.07 3.03 -2.45
CA THR A 330 -0.49 3.78 -3.58
C THR A 330 0.96 3.34 -3.74
N PRO A 331 1.19 2.06 -4.11
CA PRO A 331 2.51 1.46 -4.03
C PRO A 331 3.51 2.18 -4.95
N GLY A 332 4.57 2.67 -4.34
CA GLY A 332 5.66 3.33 -5.05
C GLY A 332 5.23 4.61 -5.77
N THR A 333 4.23 5.33 -5.26
CA THR A 333 3.93 6.71 -5.69
C THR A 333 4.96 7.66 -5.10
N GLY A 334 6.12 7.75 -5.74
CA GLY A 334 6.86 9.02 -5.80
C GLY A 334 6.45 9.71 -7.08
N ILE A 335 6.46 11.05 -7.10
CA ILE A 335 6.30 11.80 -8.34
C ILE A 335 7.26 11.20 -9.36
N ILE A 336 6.73 10.46 -10.33
CA ILE A 336 7.53 10.06 -11.47
C ILE A 336 7.65 11.32 -12.30
N ARG A 337 8.84 11.93 -12.26
CA ARG A 337 9.27 12.77 -13.37
C ARG A 337 9.60 11.83 -14.52
N ILE A 338 8.56 11.21 -15.09
CA ILE A 338 8.50 11.00 -16.54
C ILE A 338 8.15 12.35 -17.19
#